data_AF-A0A944HRF1-F1
#
_entry.id   AF-A0A944HRF1-F1
#
_cell.length_a   1.000
_cell.length_b   1.000
_cell.length_c   1.000
_cell.angle_alpha   90.00
_cell.angle_beta   90.00
_cell.angle_gamma   90.00
#
_symmetry.space_group_name_H-M   'P 1'
#
loop_
_entity.id
_entity.type
_entity.pdbx_description
1 polymer ?
#
loop_
_entity_poly.entity_id
_entity_poly.type
_entity_poly.pdbx_seq_one_letter_code
_entity_poly.pdbx_strand_id
1 'polypeptide(L)'
;MDPAAAATAPAPGRHTAGTATGGRARTLALRSPRLDPYWVSAVLFLLFTALSVCRHRRMLTMSWDLGIFEQAIRGYAHLQAPIADLKGPGTNVLGDHFSPVTALLAPLYRLFPGPLTLLVAQAALFALSALPVTRLAAGLLGRKRGLAIGVAYGLSWGVQRAVDFDFHEIAFAMPLLAFSLEAVVRGRWRAAMWWALPLVLVKEDLGVTVAAIGAVLLIRLRGTRRDPRTAALAVGLVSFGLAATVLALGVVIPGFNTGGAYDYWNKIGGGDGPAPTIPPDTAVRTLLWVLLPTTGLLALRSPLLIVALPTLGWRFASHDDHYWGTDWHYSAVLMPIVFIALTDALTGARRSRRPWLSSYAHHLPGAVLAAALALTASLPLYGLTQPDTYRVSEGVRAAERLLARIPDGATVESDIGPISRLAGRCQVLWIGDTRGVTPDYIALHATDGKTAQDLITDAGTLHPGVRYDLVGAEGGYTVLKRTAP
;
A
#
# COMPACT_ATOMS: atom_id res chain seq x y z
N MET A 1 -64.52 -67.39 44.38
CA MET A 1 -63.21 -68.05 44.39
C MET A 1 -62.16 -66.96 44.40
N ASP A 2 -61.29 -67.01 45.41
CA ASP A 2 -60.02 -66.31 45.62
C ASP A 2 -59.94 -64.81 45.98
N PRO A 3 -58.92 -64.44 46.81
CA PRO A 3 -59.04 -63.43 47.86
C PRO A 3 -58.05 -62.27 47.72
N ALA A 4 -58.02 -61.44 48.76
CA ALA A 4 -57.28 -60.20 48.98
C ALA A 4 -55.73 -60.26 48.90
N ALA A 5 -55.12 -59.10 48.59
CA ALA A 5 -53.86 -58.58 49.16
C ALA A 5 -53.55 -57.20 48.51
N ALA A 6 -53.59 -56.07 49.23
CA ALA A 6 -52.55 -55.50 50.10
C ALA A 6 -51.48 -54.66 49.34
N ALA A 7 -51.29 -53.45 49.88
CA ALA A 7 -50.51 -52.33 49.36
C ALA A 7 -48.99 -52.57 49.34
N THR A 8 -48.27 -51.83 48.49
CA THR A 8 -46.91 -51.32 48.76
C THR A 8 -46.55 -50.20 47.78
N ALA A 9 -46.18 -49.03 48.30
CA ALA A 9 -45.36 -48.05 47.59
C ALA A 9 -43.88 -48.40 47.77
N PRO A 10 -43.01 -48.07 46.79
CA PRO A 10 -41.76 -47.43 47.18
C PRO A 10 -41.26 -46.31 46.23
N ALA A 11 -40.82 -45.24 46.91
CA ALA A 11 -39.62 -44.42 46.68
C ALA A 11 -39.53 -43.41 45.50
N PRO A 12 -38.94 -42.21 45.75
CA PRO A 12 -38.85 -41.12 44.79
C PRO A 12 -37.64 -41.28 43.85
N GLY A 13 -37.91 -41.37 42.55
CA GLY A 13 -36.91 -41.46 41.50
C GLY A 13 -36.27 -40.12 41.16
N ARG A 14 -35.15 -39.83 41.84
CA ARG A 14 -33.95 -39.10 41.37
C ARG A 14 -34.13 -37.99 40.32
N HIS A 15 -33.92 -36.76 40.78
CA HIS A 15 -33.35 -35.68 39.98
C HIS A 15 -32.16 -36.18 39.16
N THR A 16 -32.33 -36.25 37.85
CA THR A 16 -31.23 -36.13 36.90
C THR A 16 -31.43 -34.82 36.17
N ALA A 17 -30.68 -33.81 36.61
CA ALA A 17 -30.47 -32.58 35.87
C ALA A 17 -29.79 -32.94 34.55
N GLY A 18 -30.60 -33.18 33.52
CA GLY A 18 -30.16 -33.31 32.14
C GLY A 18 -29.66 -31.96 31.65
N THR A 19 -28.34 -31.80 31.71
CA THR A 19 -27.52 -30.73 31.12
C THR A 19 -27.70 -30.68 29.60
N ALA A 20 -28.84 -30.15 29.14
CA ALA A 20 -29.11 -29.88 27.73
C ALA A 20 -28.95 -28.40 27.37
N THR A 21 -27.86 -27.76 27.81
CA THR A 21 -27.51 -26.36 27.46
C THR A 21 -26.13 -26.22 26.79
N GLY A 22 -25.53 -27.33 26.34
CA GLY A 22 -24.18 -27.32 25.73
C GLY A 22 -24.11 -27.28 24.20
N GLY A 23 -25.21 -27.51 23.48
CA GLY A 23 -25.17 -27.78 22.03
C GLY A 23 -25.64 -26.65 21.10
N ARG A 24 -26.41 -25.67 21.59
CA ARG A 24 -27.10 -24.68 20.74
C ARG A 24 -26.32 -23.39 20.45
N ALA A 25 -25.10 -23.24 20.97
CA ALA A 25 -24.35 -21.97 20.91
C ALA A 25 -23.13 -21.98 19.96
N ARG A 26 -23.00 -22.97 19.06
CA ARG A 26 -21.79 -23.11 18.21
C ARG A 26 -21.96 -22.93 16.71
N THR A 27 -23.15 -22.57 16.24
CA THR A 27 -23.40 -22.18 14.85
C THR A 27 -24.47 -21.10 14.80
N LEU A 28 -24.19 -19.93 15.39
CA LEU A 28 -24.75 -18.69 14.84
C LEU A 28 -24.20 -18.58 13.43
N ALA A 29 -24.99 -19.06 12.46
CA ALA A 29 -24.78 -18.77 11.05
C ALA A 29 -24.52 -17.27 10.95
N LEU A 30 -23.28 -16.91 10.66
CA LEU A 30 -22.90 -15.56 10.31
C LEU A 30 -23.75 -15.21 9.09
N ARG A 31 -24.88 -14.52 9.29
CA ARG A 31 -25.67 -13.96 8.20
C ARG A 31 -24.68 -13.22 7.31
N SER A 32 -24.61 -13.63 6.03
CA SER A 32 -23.74 -13.04 5.01
C SER A 32 -23.71 -11.52 5.14
N PRO A 33 -22.56 -10.87 4.87
CA PRO A 33 -22.48 -9.43 4.96
C PRO A 33 -23.59 -8.83 4.09
N ARG A 34 -24.39 -7.96 4.73
CA ARG A 34 -25.15 -6.91 4.05
C ARG A 34 -24.22 -6.22 3.05
N LEU A 35 -24.76 -5.58 2.00
CA LEU A 35 -23.99 -4.89 0.95
C LEU A 35 -23.00 -3.82 1.47
N ASP A 36 -22.99 -3.53 2.77
CA ASP A 36 -22.17 -2.52 3.46
C ASP A 36 -20.67 -2.56 3.10
N PRO A 37 -19.91 -3.68 3.14
CA PRO A 37 -18.49 -3.66 2.77
C PRO A 37 -18.25 -3.30 1.31
N TYR A 38 -19.18 -3.69 0.43
CA TYR A 38 -19.11 -3.37 -1.00
C TYR A 38 -19.41 -1.89 -1.23
N TRP A 39 -20.38 -1.31 -0.52
CA TRP A 39 -20.64 0.13 -0.56
C TRP A 39 -19.46 0.94 -0.04
N VAL A 40 -18.85 0.56 1.10
CA VAL A 40 -17.66 1.23 1.62
C VAL A 40 -16.53 1.18 0.59
N SER A 41 -16.26 0.00 0.02
CA SER A 41 -15.25 -0.17 -1.03
C SER A 41 -15.55 0.69 -2.26
N ALA A 42 -16.78 0.68 -2.77
CA ALA A 42 -17.18 1.46 -3.94
C ALA A 42 -17.06 2.98 -3.71
N VAL A 43 -17.49 3.48 -2.55
CA VAL A 43 -17.35 4.90 -2.20
C VAL A 43 -15.86 5.29 -2.10
N LEU A 44 -15.03 4.47 -1.44
CA LEU A 44 -13.60 4.73 -1.34
C LEU A 44 -12.92 4.72 -2.72
N PHE A 45 -13.30 3.79 -3.60
CA PHE A 45 -12.81 3.77 -4.99
C PHE A 45 -13.11 5.10 -5.69
N LEU A 46 -14.35 5.58 -5.64
CA LEU A 46 -14.73 6.85 -6.24
C LEU A 46 -13.95 8.04 -5.66
N LEU A 47 -13.79 8.09 -4.33
CA LEU A 47 -13.05 9.16 -3.65
C LEU A 47 -11.56 9.15 -4.02
N PHE A 48 -10.91 7.99 -3.96
CA PHE A 48 -9.49 7.86 -4.30
C PHE A 48 -9.23 8.14 -5.78
N THR A 49 -10.06 7.62 -6.68
CA THR A 49 -9.98 7.93 -8.10
C THR A 49 -10.20 9.41 -8.37
N ALA A 50 -11.22 10.03 -7.78
CA ALA A 50 -11.46 11.46 -7.94
C ALA A 50 -10.25 12.29 -7.49
N LEU A 51 -9.66 11.97 -6.34
CA LEU A 51 -8.48 12.66 -5.81
C LEU A 51 -7.29 12.52 -6.77
N SER A 52 -6.91 11.28 -7.14
CA SER A 52 -5.75 11.04 -8.00
C SER A 52 -5.94 11.64 -9.40
N VAL A 53 -7.15 11.56 -9.99
CA VAL A 53 -7.44 12.16 -11.31
C VAL A 53 -7.38 13.69 -11.24
N CYS A 54 -7.94 14.31 -10.19
CA CYS A 54 -7.91 15.77 -10.05
C CYS A 54 -6.49 16.28 -9.85
N ARG A 55 -5.68 15.60 -9.02
CA ARG A 55 -4.25 15.90 -8.84
C ARG A 55 -3.50 15.77 -10.15
N HIS A 56 -3.70 14.66 -10.86
CA HIS A 56 -3.07 14.43 -12.16
C HIS A 56 -3.43 15.54 -13.15
N ARG A 57 -4.71 15.88 -13.34
CA ARG A 57 -5.17 16.96 -14.24
C ARG A 57 -4.62 18.35 -13.89
N ARG A 58 -4.21 18.56 -12.64
CA ARG A 58 -3.62 19.82 -12.18
C ARG A 58 -2.09 19.81 -12.21
N MET A 59 -1.47 18.75 -12.74
CA MET A 59 -0.01 18.51 -12.72
C MET A 59 0.57 18.58 -11.30
N LEU A 60 -0.17 18.08 -10.32
CA LEU A 60 0.26 17.98 -8.91
C LEU A 60 0.83 16.61 -8.56
N THR A 61 1.00 15.72 -9.55
CA THR A 61 1.65 14.42 -9.36
C THR A 61 3.14 14.64 -9.11
N MET A 62 3.71 13.87 -8.18
CA MET A 62 5.14 13.90 -7.90
C MET A 62 5.93 13.26 -9.06
N SER A 63 5.25 12.52 -9.95
CA SER A 63 5.62 12.17 -11.33
C SER A 63 6.85 11.28 -11.54
N TRP A 64 7.86 11.30 -10.66
CA TRP A 64 9.07 10.48 -10.74
C TRP A 64 8.75 8.98 -10.70
N ASP A 65 8.23 8.48 -9.56
CA ASP A 65 7.89 7.06 -9.42
C ASP A 65 6.80 6.63 -10.39
N LEU A 66 5.80 7.50 -10.61
CA LEU A 66 4.73 7.26 -11.57
C LEU A 66 5.27 7.03 -12.99
N GLY A 67 6.28 7.81 -13.41
CA GLY A 67 6.95 7.65 -14.70
C GLY A 67 7.77 6.37 -14.79
N ILE A 68 8.50 6.01 -13.72
CA ILE A 68 9.27 4.76 -13.66
C ILE A 68 8.35 3.55 -13.81
N PHE A 69 7.28 3.49 -13.02
CA PHE A 69 6.30 2.40 -13.12
C PHE A 69 5.57 2.39 -14.45
N GLU A 70 5.29 3.56 -15.03
CA GLU A 70 4.70 3.64 -16.36
C GLU A 70 5.61 3.02 -17.42
N GLN A 71 6.90 3.38 -17.45
CA GLN A 71 7.86 2.82 -18.41
C GLN A 71 7.99 1.30 -18.25
N ALA A 72 8.10 0.82 -17.01
CA ALA A 72 8.18 -0.61 -16.70
C ALA A 72 6.92 -1.38 -17.15
N ILE A 73 5.73 -0.89 -16.79
CA ILE A 73 4.44 -1.54 -17.13
C ILE A 73 4.18 -1.47 -18.63
N ARG A 74 4.59 -0.40 -19.32
CA ARG A 74 4.54 -0.30 -20.78
C ARG A 74 5.41 -1.39 -21.43
N GLY A 75 6.59 -1.67 -20.89
CA GLY A 75 7.43 -2.80 -21.30
C GLY A 75 6.70 -4.13 -21.16
N TYR A 76 6.14 -4.44 -19.98
CA TYR A 76 5.34 -5.64 -19.78
C TYR A 76 4.12 -5.73 -20.70
N ALA A 77 3.44 -4.60 -20.93
CA ALA A 77 2.34 -4.51 -21.88
C ALA A 77 2.78 -4.96 -23.26
N HIS A 78 4.00 -4.70 -23.71
CA HIS A 78 4.48 -5.12 -25.03
C HIS A 78 5.30 -6.41 -25.01
N LEU A 79 5.24 -7.18 -23.92
CA LEU A 79 6.04 -8.41 -23.72
C LEU A 79 7.56 -8.16 -23.82
N GLN A 80 7.98 -6.98 -23.38
CA GLN A 80 9.37 -6.54 -23.33
C GLN A 80 9.87 -6.51 -21.88
N ALA A 81 11.18 -6.39 -21.72
CA ALA A 81 11.78 -6.17 -20.40
C ALA A 81 11.24 -4.87 -19.78
N PRO A 82 11.08 -4.82 -18.44
CA PRO A 82 10.59 -3.63 -17.73
C PRO A 82 11.72 -2.60 -17.58
N ILE A 83 12.07 -1.93 -18.68
CA ILE A 83 13.09 -0.90 -18.70
C ILE A 83 12.49 0.43 -18.24
N ALA A 84 13.19 1.12 -17.34
CA ALA A 84 12.87 2.49 -16.94
C ALA A 84 14.08 3.39 -17.20
N ASP A 85 14.08 4.04 -18.36
CA ASP A 85 15.14 4.96 -18.77
C ASP A 85 15.23 6.21 -17.88
N LEU A 86 14.19 6.51 -17.09
CA LEU A 86 14.23 7.51 -16.02
C LEU A 86 15.28 7.19 -14.95
N LYS A 87 15.60 5.91 -14.72
CA LYS A 87 16.69 5.50 -13.82
C LYS A 87 18.04 5.37 -14.56
N GLY A 88 18.15 6.10 -15.66
CA GLY A 88 19.22 6.00 -16.64
C GLY A 88 18.91 4.99 -17.74
N PRO A 89 19.34 5.26 -18.99
CA PRO A 89 19.00 4.45 -20.15
C PRO A 89 19.31 2.96 -19.98
N GLY A 90 18.35 2.11 -20.36
CA GLY A 90 18.49 0.66 -20.34
C GLY A 90 18.40 0.01 -18.95
N THR A 91 18.15 0.78 -17.89
CA THR A 91 18.02 0.24 -16.53
C THR A 91 16.78 -0.65 -16.40
N ASN A 92 16.98 -1.90 -15.99
CA ASN A 92 15.89 -2.83 -15.70
C ASN A 92 15.38 -2.62 -14.28
N VAL A 93 14.07 -2.35 -14.12
CA VAL A 93 13.47 -2.06 -12.81
C VAL A 93 13.59 -3.21 -11.81
N LEU A 94 13.69 -4.46 -12.29
CA LEU A 94 13.91 -5.61 -11.41
C LEU A 94 15.29 -5.60 -10.73
N GLY A 95 16.24 -4.81 -11.25
CA GLY A 95 17.54 -4.54 -10.63
C GLY A 95 17.51 -3.43 -9.58
N ASP A 96 16.37 -2.77 -9.40
CA ASP A 96 16.13 -1.73 -8.39
C ASP A 96 15.18 -2.24 -7.31
N HIS A 97 13.97 -2.65 -7.72
CA HIS A 97 12.95 -3.25 -6.85
C HIS A 97 12.41 -4.53 -7.49
N PHE A 98 12.35 -5.61 -6.71
CA PHE A 98 11.75 -6.86 -7.16
C PHE A 98 10.22 -6.79 -7.01
N SER A 99 9.58 -6.22 -8.03
CA SER A 99 8.12 -5.97 -8.06
C SER A 99 7.39 -6.53 -9.30
N PRO A 100 7.62 -7.82 -9.69
CA PRO A 100 7.02 -8.39 -10.90
C PRO A 100 5.48 -8.45 -10.89
N VAL A 101 4.82 -8.28 -9.73
CA VAL A 101 3.35 -8.18 -9.65
C VAL A 101 2.79 -7.08 -10.53
N THR A 102 3.56 -6.01 -10.80
CA THR A 102 3.13 -4.87 -11.61
C THR A 102 2.79 -5.26 -13.04
N ALA A 103 3.33 -6.38 -13.54
CA ALA A 103 2.96 -6.98 -14.82
C ALA A 103 1.45 -7.32 -14.91
N LEU A 104 0.75 -7.49 -13.80
CA LEU A 104 -0.71 -7.69 -13.80
C LEU A 104 -1.49 -6.48 -14.33
N LEU A 105 -0.89 -5.28 -14.36
CA LEU A 105 -1.49 -4.09 -14.96
C LEU A 105 -1.30 -4.03 -16.48
N ALA A 106 -0.42 -4.84 -17.06
CA ALA A 106 -0.10 -4.82 -18.48
C ALA A 106 -1.34 -4.92 -19.41
N PRO A 107 -2.33 -5.80 -19.17
CA PRO A 107 -3.53 -5.86 -20.00
C PRO A 107 -4.39 -4.59 -19.90
N LEU A 108 -4.50 -4.00 -18.70
CA LEU A 108 -5.24 -2.76 -18.51
C LEU A 108 -4.53 -1.57 -19.18
N TYR A 109 -3.20 -1.53 -19.08
CA TYR A 109 -2.39 -0.52 -19.75
C TYR A 109 -2.47 -0.63 -21.27
N ARG A 110 -2.59 -1.84 -21.85
CA ARG A 110 -2.86 -1.99 -23.29
C ARG A 110 -4.18 -1.37 -23.73
N LEU A 111 -5.23 -1.52 -22.92
CA LEU A 111 -6.57 -1.00 -23.23
C LEU A 111 -6.64 0.52 -23.03
N PHE A 112 -5.98 1.00 -21.99
CA PHE A 112 -5.95 2.41 -21.59
C PHE A 112 -4.50 2.81 -21.29
N PRO A 113 -3.70 3.14 -22.31
CA PRO A 113 -2.31 3.52 -22.09
C PRO A 113 -2.22 4.87 -21.39
N GLY A 114 -1.45 4.93 -20.31
CA GLY A 114 -1.15 6.18 -19.61
C GLY A 114 -1.09 6.06 -18.08
N PRO A 115 -0.60 7.12 -17.41
CA PRO A 115 -0.41 7.15 -15.95
C PRO A 115 -1.73 7.07 -15.17
N LEU A 116 -2.83 7.59 -15.74
CA LEU A 116 -4.15 7.51 -15.11
C LEU A 116 -4.60 6.07 -14.86
N THR A 117 -4.21 5.12 -15.72
CA THR A 117 -4.56 3.70 -15.55
C THR A 117 -3.92 3.11 -14.30
N LEU A 118 -2.66 3.46 -14.03
CA LEU A 118 -1.94 3.06 -12.83
C LEU A 118 -2.60 3.67 -11.58
N LEU A 119 -2.89 4.98 -11.61
CA LEU A 119 -3.54 5.68 -10.50
C LEU A 119 -4.93 5.11 -10.17
N VAL A 120 -5.74 4.81 -11.20
CA VAL A 120 -7.06 4.18 -11.03
C VAL A 120 -6.94 2.75 -10.51
N ALA A 121 -5.95 1.98 -10.99
CA ALA A 121 -5.70 0.63 -10.50
C ALA A 121 -5.29 0.61 -9.03
N GLN A 122 -4.41 1.53 -8.59
CA GLN A 122 -4.07 1.69 -7.17
C GLN A 122 -5.30 2.06 -6.33
N ALA A 123 -6.12 3.01 -6.79
CA ALA A 123 -7.36 3.36 -6.11
C ALA A 123 -8.29 2.14 -5.94
N ALA A 124 -8.41 1.29 -6.97
CA ALA A 124 -9.19 0.06 -6.91
C ALA A 124 -8.63 -0.96 -5.91
N LEU A 125 -7.31 -1.15 -5.87
CA LEU A 125 -6.66 -2.09 -4.94
C LEU A 125 -6.79 -1.64 -3.48
N PHE A 126 -6.62 -0.35 -3.19
CA PHE A 126 -6.84 0.22 -1.85
C PHE A 126 -8.32 0.19 -1.45
N ALA A 127 -9.24 0.42 -2.38
CA ALA A 127 -10.66 0.26 -2.12
C ALA A 127 -11.02 -1.21 -1.85
N LEU A 128 -10.43 -2.15 -2.59
CA LEU A 128 -10.65 -3.59 -2.43
C LEU A 128 -10.18 -4.09 -1.07
N SER A 129 -9.07 -3.55 -0.53
CA SER A 129 -8.59 -3.94 0.79
C SER A 129 -9.51 -3.51 1.94
N ALA A 130 -10.38 -2.52 1.75
CA ALA A 130 -11.39 -2.14 2.73
C ALA A 130 -12.49 -3.19 2.91
N LEU A 131 -12.74 -4.03 1.90
CA LEU A 131 -13.75 -5.09 1.94
C LEU A 131 -13.50 -6.10 3.06
N PRO A 132 -12.35 -6.81 3.13
CA PRO A 132 -12.09 -7.76 4.21
C PRO A 132 -12.07 -7.09 5.60
N VAL A 133 -11.56 -5.87 5.71
CA VAL A 133 -11.53 -5.10 6.98
C VAL A 133 -12.95 -4.84 7.48
N THR A 134 -13.80 -4.23 6.65
CA THR A 134 -15.19 -3.89 6.99
C THR A 134 -16.01 -5.15 7.24
N ARG A 135 -15.85 -6.17 6.40
CA ARG A 135 -16.58 -7.44 6.50
C ARG A 135 -16.24 -8.20 7.78
N LEU A 136 -14.95 -8.26 8.14
CA LEU A 136 -14.51 -8.88 9.37
C LEU A 136 -15.06 -8.14 10.60
N ALA A 137 -14.90 -6.81 10.64
CA ALA A 137 -15.36 -5.99 11.75
C ALA A 137 -16.88 -6.05 11.91
N ALA A 138 -17.65 -6.02 10.82
CA ALA A 138 -19.11 -6.17 10.87
C ALA A 138 -19.53 -7.54 11.39
N GLY A 139 -18.85 -8.61 10.94
CA GLY A 139 -19.12 -9.98 11.37
C GLY A 139 -18.83 -10.22 12.86
N LEU A 140 -17.83 -9.55 13.42
CA LEU A 140 -17.41 -9.74 14.82
C LEU A 140 -18.04 -8.74 15.80
N LEU A 141 -18.30 -7.50 15.36
CA LEU A 141 -18.68 -6.38 16.23
C LEU A 141 -20.11 -5.88 16.00
N GLY A 142 -20.76 -6.33 14.92
CA GLY A 142 -22.06 -5.87 14.44
C GLY A 142 -21.94 -4.74 13.41
N ARG A 143 -23.01 -4.55 12.61
CA ARG A 143 -23.04 -3.64 11.44
C ARG A 143 -22.48 -2.23 11.70
N LYS A 144 -23.00 -1.51 12.71
CA LYS A 144 -22.63 -0.11 12.98
C LYS A 144 -21.12 0.04 13.27
N ARG A 145 -20.58 -0.84 14.12
CA ARG A 145 -19.15 -0.83 14.47
C ARG A 145 -18.29 -1.29 13.31
N GLY A 146 -18.76 -2.27 12.54
CA GLY A 146 -18.07 -2.72 11.32
C GLY A 146 -17.93 -1.63 10.27
N LEU A 147 -19.02 -0.90 10.01
CA LEU A 147 -19.01 0.29 9.14
C LEU A 147 -18.05 1.36 9.67
N ALA A 148 -18.08 1.65 10.97
CA ALA A 148 -17.17 2.63 11.58
C ALA A 148 -15.69 2.27 11.36
N ILE A 149 -15.31 1.00 11.60
CA ILE A 149 -13.95 0.52 11.35
C ILE A 149 -13.59 0.55 9.86
N GLY A 150 -14.51 0.15 8.97
CA GLY A 150 -14.31 0.16 7.52
C GLY A 150 -14.06 1.55 6.95
N VAL A 151 -14.89 2.52 7.34
CA VAL A 151 -14.74 3.92 6.93
C VAL A 151 -13.47 4.51 7.53
N ALA A 152 -13.19 4.27 8.81
CA ALA A 152 -11.97 4.75 9.45
C ALA A 152 -10.69 4.19 8.80
N TYR A 153 -10.72 2.94 8.33
CA TYR A 153 -9.62 2.34 7.57
C TYR A 153 -9.36 3.09 6.27
N GLY A 154 -10.41 3.31 5.46
CA GLY A 154 -10.27 4.03 4.18
C GLY A 154 -9.86 5.50 4.37
N LEU A 155 -10.31 6.14 5.44
CA LEU A 155 -9.93 7.50 5.81
C LEU A 155 -8.64 7.58 6.62
N SER A 156 -7.95 6.47 6.88
CA SER A 156 -6.72 6.50 7.65
C SER A 156 -5.62 7.25 6.93
N TRP A 157 -4.78 7.96 7.68
CA TRP A 157 -3.72 8.80 7.12
C TRP A 157 -2.77 8.02 6.20
N GLY A 158 -2.43 6.78 6.56
CA GLY A 158 -1.52 5.95 5.78
C GLY A 158 -2.08 5.57 4.40
N VAL A 159 -3.41 5.39 4.30
CA VAL A 159 -4.07 5.17 3.00
C VAL A 159 -4.14 6.48 2.21
N GLN A 160 -4.58 7.58 2.84
CA GLN A 160 -4.70 8.87 2.14
C GLN A 160 -3.37 9.40 1.61
N ARG A 161 -2.28 9.30 2.39
CA ARG A 161 -0.94 9.74 1.96
C ARG A 161 -0.39 8.89 0.81
N ALA A 162 -0.68 7.59 0.78
CA ALA A 162 -0.29 6.74 -0.35
C ALA A 162 -1.11 7.04 -1.63
N VAL A 163 -2.39 7.42 -1.51
CA VAL A 163 -3.19 7.87 -2.67
C VAL A 163 -2.65 9.19 -3.24
N ASP A 164 -2.12 10.07 -2.38
CA ASP A 164 -1.61 11.39 -2.73
C ASP A 164 -0.22 11.35 -3.41
N PHE A 165 0.59 10.35 -3.07
CA PHE A 165 1.98 10.23 -3.52
C PHE A 165 2.18 9.59 -4.90
N ASP A 166 1.12 9.10 -5.55
CA ASP A 166 1.11 8.38 -6.84
C ASP A 166 1.31 6.84 -6.73
N PHE A 167 1.35 6.17 -7.88
CA PHE A 167 1.30 4.71 -7.98
C PHE A 167 2.55 4.03 -7.43
N HIS A 168 2.34 3.01 -6.58
CA HIS A 168 3.39 2.13 -6.07
C HIS A 168 2.91 0.67 -6.07
N GLU A 169 3.83 -0.26 -6.30
CA GLU A 169 3.62 -1.71 -6.28
C GLU A 169 2.98 -2.20 -4.97
N ILE A 170 3.25 -1.53 -3.84
CA ILE A 170 2.66 -1.83 -2.53
C ILE A 170 1.12 -1.77 -2.53
N ALA A 171 0.51 -1.14 -3.54
CA ALA A 171 -0.93 -1.21 -3.78
C ALA A 171 -1.46 -2.64 -3.84
N PHE A 172 -0.70 -3.56 -4.43
CA PHE A 172 -1.07 -4.97 -4.46
C PHE A 172 -0.99 -5.65 -3.10
N ALA A 173 -0.09 -5.22 -2.22
CA ALA A 173 0.03 -5.79 -0.87
C ALA A 173 -1.19 -5.50 0.00
N MET A 174 -1.84 -4.36 -0.19
CA MET A 174 -2.98 -3.92 0.62
C MET A 174 -4.13 -4.94 0.68
N PRO A 175 -4.74 -5.38 -0.44
CA PRO A 175 -5.79 -6.38 -0.40
C PRO A 175 -5.26 -7.76 0.02
N LEU A 176 -4.06 -8.14 -0.41
CA LEU A 176 -3.46 -9.44 -0.06
C LEU A 176 -3.29 -9.60 1.45
N LEU A 177 -2.72 -8.58 2.12
CA LEU A 177 -2.59 -8.53 3.58
C LEU A 177 -3.96 -8.56 4.25
N ALA A 178 -4.90 -7.74 3.77
CA ALA A 178 -6.21 -7.63 4.40
C ALA A 178 -7.02 -8.94 4.31
N PHE A 179 -7.03 -9.61 3.16
CA PHE A 179 -7.68 -10.91 2.99
C PHE A 179 -6.95 -12.02 3.76
N SER A 180 -5.61 -12.02 3.77
CA SER A 180 -4.81 -12.98 4.52
C SER A 180 -5.12 -12.89 6.01
N LEU A 181 -5.01 -11.70 6.60
CA LEU A 181 -5.23 -11.49 8.03
C LEU A 181 -6.70 -11.69 8.43
N GLU A 182 -7.66 -11.34 7.58
CA GLU A 182 -9.06 -11.73 7.81
C GLU A 182 -9.20 -13.26 7.90
N ALA A 183 -8.55 -14.00 7.01
CA ALA A 183 -8.57 -15.45 7.04
C ALA A 183 -7.88 -16.01 8.30
N VAL A 184 -6.80 -15.39 8.78
CA VAL A 184 -6.17 -15.73 10.09
C VAL A 184 -7.17 -15.58 11.23
N VAL A 185 -7.85 -14.43 11.35
CA VAL A 185 -8.81 -14.18 12.44
C VAL A 185 -9.99 -15.15 12.39
N ARG A 186 -10.43 -15.54 11.19
CA ARG A 186 -11.53 -16.51 10.99
C ARG A 186 -11.09 -17.98 11.12
N GLY A 187 -9.82 -18.26 11.38
CA GLY A 187 -9.30 -19.64 11.45
C GLY A 187 -9.25 -20.38 10.11
N ARG A 188 -9.29 -19.65 8.99
CA ARG A 188 -9.21 -20.21 7.63
C ARG A 188 -7.75 -20.27 7.17
N TRP A 189 -6.97 -21.12 7.82
CA TRP A 189 -5.50 -21.16 7.70
C TRP A 189 -5.00 -21.28 6.26
N ARG A 190 -5.57 -22.19 5.45
CA ARG A 190 -5.16 -22.37 4.05
C ARG A 190 -5.40 -21.12 3.22
N ALA A 191 -6.55 -20.47 3.39
CA ALA A 191 -6.84 -19.22 2.69
C ALA A 191 -5.86 -18.11 3.11
N ALA A 192 -5.52 -18.02 4.40
CA ALA A 192 -4.54 -17.04 4.87
C ALA A 192 -3.18 -17.22 4.18
N MET A 193 -2.72 -18.47 4.04
CA MET A 193 -1.47 -18.81 3.34
C MET A 193 -1.54 -18.47 1.84
N TRP A 194 -2.63 -18.83 1.15
CA TRP A 194 -2.79 -18.51 -0.27
C TRP A 194 -2.81 -17.01 -0.57
N TRP A 195 -3.41 -16.20 0.30
CA TRP A 195 -3.37 -14.74 0.18
C TRP A 195 -2.01 -14.14 0.56
N ALA A 196 -1.23 -14.80 1.42
CA ALA A 196 0.09 -14.33 1.83
C ALA A 196 1.17 -14.62 0.78
N LEU A 197 1.16 -15.82 0.17
CA LEU A 197 2.18 -16.24 -0.80
C LEU A 197 2.51 -15.20 -1.89
N PRO A 198 1.56 -14.58 -2.60
CA PRO A 198 1.88 -13.63 -3.67
C PRO A 198 2.53 -12.33 -3.18
N LEU A 199 2.57 -12.04 -1.87
CA LEU A 199 3.27 -10.87 -1.35
C LEU A 199 4.76 -10.85 -1.71
N VAL A 200 5.40 -12.02 -1.87
CA VAL A 200 6.82 -12.11 -2.28
C VAL A 200 7.08 -11.57 -3.70
N LEU A 201 6.03 -11.43 -4.52
CA LEU A 201 6.11 -10.87 -5.87
C LEU A 201 5.78 -9.39 -5.90
N VAL A 202 5.32 -8.83 -4.77
CA VAL A 202 4.93 -7.43 -4.68
C VAL A 202 6.14 -6.55 -4.47
N LYS A 203 6.96 -6.86 -3.47
CA LYS A 203 8.19 -6.15 -3.14
C LYS A 203 9.15 -7.09 -2.42
N GLU A 204 10.45 -6.90 -2.61
CA GLU A 204 11.52 -7.75 -2.08
C GLU A 204 11.47 -7.96 -0.55
N ASP A 205 11.09 -6.94 0.21
CA ASP A 205 11.03 -6.98 1.68
C ASP A 205 9.78 -7.71 2.21
N LEU A 206 8.74 -7.84 1.39
CA LEU A 206 7.48 -8.45 1.81
C LEU A 206 7.57 -9.97 1.99
N GLY A 207 8.65 -10.62 1.57
CA GLY A 207 8.95 -12.00 1.96
C GLY A 207 9.13 -12.19 3.47
N VAL A 208 9.70 -11.20 4.16
CA VAL A 208 9.78 -11.19 5.63
C VAL A 208 8.39 -11.02 6.25
N THR A 209 7.51 -10.24 5.61
CA THR A 209 6.10 -10.11 6.01
C THR A 209 5.34 -11.43 5.84
N VAL A 210 5.59 -12.19 4.77
CA VAL A 210 5.05 -13.56 4.61
C VAL A 210 5.51 -14.47 5.74
N ALA A 211 6.80 -14.39 6.11
CA ALA A 211 7.32 -15.15 7.23
C ALA A 211 6.66 -14.75 8.57
N ALA A 212 6.43 -13.45 8.80
CA ALA A 212 5.72 -12.98 9.97
C ALA A 212 4.26 -13.49 10.04
N ILE A 213 3.56 -13.57 8.90
CA ILE A 213 2.23 -14.20 8.82
C ILE A 213 2.31 -15.69 9.19
N GLY A 214 3.32 -16.41 8.69
CA GLY A 214 3.58 -17.81 9.07
C GLY A 214 3.81 -17.98 10.58
N ALA A 215 4.60 -17.10 11.20
CA ALA A 215 4.82 -17.09 12.64
C ALA A 215 3.54 -16.84 13.44
N VAL A 216 2.71 -15.89 12.99
CA VAL A 216 1.39 -15.63 13.59
C VAL A 216 0.46 -16.83 13.48
N LEU A 217 0.46 -17.54 12.35
CA LEU A 217 -0.30 -18.78 12.19
C LEU A 217 0.15 -19.83 13.21
N LEU A 218 1.46 -20.03 13.39
CA LEU A 218 2.01 -20.95 14.38
C LEU A 218 1.57 -20.60 15.81
N ILE A 219 1.59 -19.31 16.17
CA ILE A 219 1.11 -18.82 17.48
C ILE A 219 -0.38 -19.15 17.66
N ARG A 220 -1.21 -18.88 16.66
CA ARG A 220 -2.66 -19.15 16.73
C ARG A 220 -2.99 -20.64 16.81
N LEU A 221 -2.22 -21.49 16.13
CA LEU A 221 -2.41 -22.94 16.15
C LEU A 221 -2.13 -23.55 17.52
N ARG A 222 -1.23 -22.97 18.34
CA ARG A 222 -0.94 -23.46 19.70
C ARG A 222 -2.17 -23.48 20.61
N GLY A 223 -3.15 -22.60 20.39
CA GLY A 223 -4.40 -22.54 21.16
C GLY A 223 -5.53 -23.44 20.66
N THR A 224 -5.30 -24.22 19.59
CA THR A 224 -6.29 -25.12 18.97
C THR A 224 -5.82 -26.57 19.04
N ARG A 225 -6.69 -27.55 18.75
CA ARG A 225 -6.24 -28.94 18.51
C ARG A 225 -5.27 -28.90 17.33
N ARG A 226 -3.97 -29.04 17.63
CA ARG A 226 -2.88 -28.91 16.66
C ARG A 226 -3.11 -29.89 15.51
N ASP A 227 -3.50 -29.39 14.35
CA ASP A 227 -3.36 -30.12 13.10
C ASP A 227 -1.89 -30.04 12.68
N PRO A 228 -1.12 -31.15 12.77
CA PRO A 228 0.30 -31.14 12.44
C PRO A 228 0.55 -30.71 10.99
N ARG A 229 -0.39 -31.00 10.08
CA ARG A 229 -0.26 -30.63 8.67
C ARG A 229 -0.32 -29.12 8.49
N THR A 230 -1.29 -28.45 9.12
CA THR A 230 -1.38 -26.99 9.06
C THR A 230 -0.19 -26.31 9.73
N ALA A 231 0.34 -26.87 10.83
CA ALA A 231 1.55 -26.36 11.46
C ALA A 231 2.78 -26.50 10.53
N ALA A 232 2.95 -27.65 9.87
CA ALA A 232 4.02 -27.86 8.90
C ALA A 232 3.91 -26.89 7.71
N LEU A 233 2.70 -26.64 7.19
CA LEU A 233 2.48 -25.64 6.13
C LEU A 233 2.82 -24.22 6.60
N ALA A 234 2.52 -23.86 7.85
CA ALA A 234 2.89 -22.57 8.39
C ALA A 234 4.41 -22.41 8.57
N VAL A 235 5.12 -23.47 8.99
CA VAL A 235 6.60 -23.50 8.97
C VAL A 235 7.13 -23.36 7.54
N GLY A 236 6.54 -24.09 6.59
CA GLY A 236 6.87 -23.97 5.17
C GLY A 236 6.68 -22.56 4.64
N LEU A 237 5.63 -21.85 5.07
CA LEU A 237 5.40 -20.45 4.71
C LEU A 237 6.49 -19.51 5.28
N VAL A 238 6.93 -19.75 6.52
CA VAL A 238 8.07 -19.01 7.12
C VAL A 238 9.33 -19.22 6.30
N SER A 239 9.69 -20.47 6.04
CA SER A 239 10.87 -20.81 5.26
C SER A 239 10.81 -20.25 3.85
N PHE A 240 9.65 -20.32 3.19
CA PHE A 240 9.43 -19.78 1.86
C PHE A 240 9.61 -18.25 1.82
N GLY A 241 8.99 -17.52 2.75
CA GLY A 241 9.09 -16.05 2.78
C GLY A 241 10.53 -15.57 2.99
N LEU A 242 11.27 -16.20 3.90
CA LEU A 242 12.69 -15.90 4.14
C LEU A 242 13.55 -16.27 2.92
N ALA A 243 13.36 -17.46 2.34
CA ALA A 243 14.11 -17.89 1.17
C ALA A 243 13.86 -16.98 -0.04
N ALA A 244 12.60 -16.57 -0.27
CA ALA A 244 12.25 -15.64 -1.35
C ALA A 244 12.91 -14.27 -1.14
N THR A 245 12.97 -13.76 0.09
CA THR A 245 13.67 -12.51 0.41
C THR A 245 15.16 -12.61 0.09
N VAL A 246 15.81 -13.70 0.55
CA VAL A 246 17.24 -13.94 0.28
C VAL A 246 17.51 -14.08 -1.22
N LEU A 247 16.65 -14.78 -1.95
CA LEU A 247 16.76 -14.94 -3.40
C LEU A 247 16.60 -13.60 -4.13
N ALA A 248 15.60 -12.80 -3.75
CA ALA A 248 15.36 -11.49 -4.36
C ALA A 248 16.55 -10.55 -4.15
N LEU A 249 16.99 -10.39 -2.89
CA LEU A 249 18.06 -9.46 -2.52
C LEU A 249 19.46 -9.93 -2.92
N GLY A 250 19.71 -11.24 -2.88
CA GLY A 250 21.05 -11.82 -3.09
C GLY A 250 21.33 -12.29 -4.51
N VAL A 251 20.28 -12.50 -5.32
CA VAL A 251 20.44 -13.08 -6.67
C VAL A 251 19.69 -12.26 -7.72
N VAL A 252 18.38 -12.06 -7.55
CA VAL A 252 17.56 -11.46 -8.62
C VAL A 252 17.92 -10.01 -8.85
N ILE A 253 17.85 -9.18 -7.81
CA ILE A 253 18.16 -7.76 -7.92
C ILE A 253 19.61 -7.54 -8.38
N PRO A 254 20.65 -8.14 -7.74
CA PRO A 254 22.02 -8.04 -8.22
C PRO A 254 22.20 -8.49 -9.68
N GLY A 255 21.48 -9.53 -10.12
CA GLY A 255 21.55 -10.05 -11.49
C GLY A 255 20.98 -9.11 -12.55
N PHE A 256 20.08 -8.19 -12.18
CA PHE A 256 19.51 -7.18 -13.09
C PHE A 256 20.08 -5.78 -12.87
N ASN A 257 20.79 -5.53 -11.77
CA ASN A 257 21.41 -4.25 -11.46
C ASN A 257 22.72 -4.07 -12.25
N THR A 258 22.93 -2.88 -12.83
CA THR A 258 24.12 -2.59 -13.63
C THR A 258 25.43 -2.59 -12.82
N GLY A 259 25.36 -2.32 -11.52
CA GLY A 259 26.48 -2.40 -10.58
C GLY A 259 26.65 -3.76 -9.89
N GLY A 260 25.76 -4.73 -10.14
CA GLY A 260 25.85 -6.07 -9.57
C GLY A 260 25.55 -6.16 -8.07
N ALA A 261 24.95 -5.12 -7.48
CA ALA A 261 24.62 -5.05 -6.06
C ALA A 261 23.18 -4.53 -5.84
N TYR A 262 22.66 -4.66 -4.62
CA TYR A 262 21.41 -4.02 -4.23
C TYR A 262 21.69 -2.67 -3.60
N ASP A 263 21.34 -1.60 -4.31
CA ASP A 263 21.71 -0.21 -3.97
C ASP A 263 21.21 0.23 -2.59
N TYR A 264 20.10 -0.33 -2.11
CA TYR A 264 19.53 0.01 -0.80
C TYR A 264 20.27 -0.60 0.39
N TRP A 265 21.21 -1.55 0.19
CA TRP A 265 22.09 -1.97 1.29
C TRP A 265 22.88 -0.80 1.86
N ASN A 266 23.27 0.15 1.02
CA ASN A 266 23.98 1.36 1.46
C ASN A 266 23.14 2.22 2.40
N LYS A 267 21.80 2.14 2.32
CA LYS A 267 20.87 2.83 3.22
C LYS A 267 20.72 2.18 4.59
N ILE A 268 21.22 0.96 4.79
CA ILE A 268 21.19 0.22 6.07
C ILE A 268 22.60 0.01 6.62
N GLY A 269 23.61 -0.14 5.74
CA GLY A 269 24.98 -0.44 6.14
C GLY A 269 25.73 0.75 6.73
N GLY A 270 25.30 1.98 6.43
CA GLY A 270 26.09 3.18 6.68
C GLY A 270 27.34 3.18 5.80
N GLY A 271 27.63 4.29 5.12
CA GLY A 271 28.92 4.42 4.44
C GLY A 271 30.07 4.50 5.45
N ASP A 272 31.27 4.85 4.98
CA ASP A 272 32.49 5.01 5.81
C ASP A 272 32.45 6.24 6.78
N GLY A 273 31.26 6.72 7.16
CA GLY A 273 31.05 7.87 8.04
C GLY A 273 29.89 7.67 9.03
N PRO A 274 29.67 8.60 9.98
CA PRO A 274 28.56 8.51 10.93
C PRO A 274 27.22 8.59 10.19
N ALA A 275 26.62 7.43 9.95
CA ALA A 275 25.34 7.33 9.28
C ALA A 275 24.23 7.85 10.21
N PRO A 276 23.36 8.75 9.74
CA PRO A 276 22.29 9.30 10.57
C PRO A 276 21.36 8.17 11.01
N THR A 277 21.03 8.14 12.29
CA THR A 277 20.09 7.16 12.87
C THR A 277 18.80 7.86 13.24
N ILE A 278 17.70 7.12 13.24
CA ILE A 278 16.40 7.69 13.57
C ILE A 278 16.41 8.33 14.97
N PRO A 279 16.02 9.61 15.10
CA PRO A 279 15.88 10.23 16.41
C PRO A 279 14.83 9.49 17.25
N PRO A 280 15.07 9.22 18.55
CA PRO A 280 14.13 8.48 19.39
C PRO A 280 12.73 9.11 19.46
N ASP A 281 12.65 10.44 19.45
CA ASP A 281 11.38 11.18 19.43
C ASP A 281 10.60 10.96 18.11
N THR A 282 11.30 10.86 16.98
CA THR A 282 10.72 10.56 15.68
C THR A 282 10.19 9.13 15.65
N ALA A 283 10.97 8.16 16.13
CA ALA A 283 10.54 6.76 16.22
C ALA A 283 9.28 6.60 17.07
N VAL A 284 9.26 7.21 18.27
CA VAL A 284 8.11 7.20 19.17
C VAL A 284 6.90 7.89 18.55
N ARG A 285 7.09 9.07 17.94
CA ARG A 285 6.01 9.81 17.27
C ARG A 285 5.40 8.99 16.14
N THR A 286 6.22 8.39 15.28
CA THR A 286 5.75 7.54 14.17
C THR A 286 4.96 6.34 14.71
N LEU A 287 5.46 5.66 15.75
CA LEU A 287 4.75 4.53 16.34
C LEU A 287 3.40 4.95 16.96
N LEU A 288 3.38 6.07 17.68
CA LEU A 288 2.15 6.62 18.25
C LEU A 288 1.16 7.07 17.17
N TRP A 289 1.62 7.63 16.05
CA TRP A 289 0.78 7.95 14.90
C TRP A 289 0.22 6.72 14.18
N VAL A 290 0.96 5.62 14.17
CA VAL A 290 0.48 4.36 13.61
C VAL A 290 -0.53 3.67 14.54
N LEU A 291 -0.47 3.87 15.86
CA LEU A 291 -1.27 3.09 16.83
C LEU A 291 -2.39 3.88 17.54
N LEU A 292 -2.17 5.15 17.89
CA LEU A 292 -3.09 5.91 18.72
C LEU A 292 -4.35 6.35 17.97
N PRO A 293 -4.28 7.13 16.87
CA PRO A 293 -5.49 7.58 16.16
C PRO A 293 -6.22 6.45 15.43
N THR A 294 -5.50 5.39 15.05
CA THR A 294 -6.00 4.26 14.26
C THR A 294 -6.56 3.13 15.14
N THR A 295 -5.99 2.91 16.33
CA THR A 295 -6.34 1.75 17.17
C THR A 295 -6.57 2.05 18.64
N GLY A 296 -6.37 3.29 19.09
CA GLY A 296 -6.41 3.63 20.51
C GLY A 296 -5.45 2.76 21.35
N LEU A 297 -4.33 2.33 20.77
CA LEU A 297 -3.39 1.38 21.37
C LEU A 297 -3.95 -0.03 21.63
N LEU A 298 -5.23 -0.31 21.32
CA LEU A 298 -5.84 -1.61 21.64
C LEU A 298 -5.29 -2.74 20.76
N ALA A 299 -4.81 -2.43 19.56
CA ALA A 299 -4.20 -3.40 18.66
C ALA A 299 -2.97 -4.10 19.28
N LEU A 300 -2.31 -3.49 20.27
CA LEU A 300 -1.20 -4.09 21.04
C LEU A 300 -1.58 -5.40 21.73
N ARG A 301 -2.88 -5.66 21.92
CA ARG A 301 -3.38 -6.91 22.49
C ARG A 301 -3.51 -8.05 21.47
N SER A 302 -3.28 -7.79 20.18
CA SER A 302 -3.38 -8.78 19.12
C SER A 302 -2.00 -9.25 18.66
N PRO A 303 -1.76 -10.57 18.54
CA PRO A 303 -0.51 -11.08 17.98
C PRO A 303 -0.33 -10.73 16.49
N LEU A 304 -1.36 -10.21 15.82
CA LEU A 304 -1.27 -9.80 14.41
C LEU A 304 -0.29 -8.65 14.18
N LEU A 305 0.02 -7.85 15.21
CA LEU A 305 1.03 -6.79 15.09
C LEU A 305 2.44 -7.31 14.81
N ILE A 306 2.71 -8.60 15.03
CA ILE A 306 3.97 -9.22 14.60
C ILE A 306 4.17 -9.02 13.08
N VAL A 307 3.09 -8.99 12.29
CA VAL A 307 3.14 -8.77 10.83
C VAL A 307 3.56 -7.34 10.47
N ALA A 308 3.40 -6.36 11.37
CA ALA A 308 3.87 -5.00 11.16
C ALA A 308 5.37 -4.82 11.48
N LEU A 309 5.98 -5.76 12.22
CA LEU A 309 7.37 -5.65 12.66
C LEU A 309 8.38 -5.59 11.52
N PRO A 310 8.26 -6.35 10.40
CA PRO A 310 9.22 -6.25 9.30
C PRO A 310 9.29 -4.82 8.74
N THR A 311 8.13 -4.23 8.41
CA THR A 311 8.05 -2.87 7.87
C THR A 311 8.55 -1.81 8.88
N LEU A 312 8.21 -1.95 10.17
CA LEU A 312 8.71 -1.03 11.20
C LEU A 312 10.21 -1.21 11.46
N GLY A 313 10.70 -2.46 11.39
CA GLY A 313 12.08 -2.83 11.65
C GLY A 313 13.03 -2.22 10.64
N TRP A 314 12.78 -2.41 9.33
CA TRP A 314 13.63 -1.80 8.31
C TRP A 314 13.51 -0.28 8.31
N ARG A 315 12.30 0.26 8.53
CA ARG A 315 12.05 1.70 8.67
C ARG A 315 12.92 2.34 9.75
N PHE A 316 13.07 1.69 10.91
CA PHE A 316 13.87 2.22 12.02
C PHE A 316 15.35 1.85 11.93
N ALA A 317 15.71 0.87 11.10
CA ALA A 317 17.10 0.52 10.81
C ALA A 317 17.70 1.36 9.68
N SER A 318 16.89 1.96 8.81
CA SER A 318 17.39 2.75 7.69
C SER A 318 17.99 4.08 8.13
N HIS A 319 19.05 4.49 7.44
CA HIS A 319 19.74 5.77 7.58
C HIS A 319 19.16 6.88 6.69
N ASP A 320 18.04 6.65 6.02
CA ASP A 320 17.38 7.62 5.16
C ASP A 320 16.13 8.16 5.87
N ASP A 321 16.12 9.48 6.07
CA ASP A 321 15.13 10.21 6.87
C ASP A 321 13.73 10.19 6.23
N HIS A 322 13.65 10.01 4.91
CA HIS A 322 12.39 9.85 4.17
C HIS A 322 11.56 8.66 4.67
N TYR A 323 12.20 7.64 5.26
CA TYR A 323 11.50 6.48 5.76
C TYR A 323 10.91 6.67 7.16
N TRP A 324 11.48 7.55 7.99
CA TRP A 324 11.20 7.59 9.43
C TRP A 324 9.82 8.15 9.78
N GLY A 325 9.36 9.13 9.00
CA GLY A 325 8.17 9.91 9.30
C GLY A 325 6.84 9.29 8.89
N THR A 326 5.81 10.14 8.86
CA THR A 326 4.44 9.78 8.46
C THR A 326 4.06 10.32 7.08
N ASP A 327 5.05 10.74 6.31
CA ASP A 327 4.89 11.14 4.92
C ASP A 327 5.03 9.93 4.00
N TRP A 328 4.79 10.16 2.71
CA TRP A 328 4.91 9.17 1.65
C TRP A 328 3.96 7.96 1.81
N HIS A 329 4.23 6.88 1.08
CA HIS A 329 3.35 5.72 0.97
C HIS A 329 3.65 4.59 1.98
N TYR A 330 4.79 4.63 2.68
CA TYR A 330 5.32 3.51 3.47
C TYR A 330 4.38 2.97 4.55
N SER A 331 3.47 3.80 5.04
CA SER A 331 2.55 3.41 6.11
C SER A 331 1.26 2.75 5.61
N ALA A 332 1.01 2.73 4.29
CA ALA A 332 -0.17 2.10 3.73
C ALA A 332 -0.25 0.61 4.12
N VAL A 333 0.82 -0.16 3.92
CA VAL A 333 0.87 -1.60 4.22
C VAL A 333 0.66 -1.92 5.71
N LEU A 334 0.92 -0.96 6.61
CA LEU A 334 0.65 -1.10 8.04
C LEU A 334 -0.85 -1.00 8.34
N MET A 335 -1.61 -0.21 7.57
CA MET A 335 -3.03 0.03 7.83
C MET A 335 -3.89 -1.25 7.87
N PRO A 336 -3.86 -2.17 6.88
CA PRO A 336 -4.66 -3.39 6.97
C PRO A 336 -4.25 -4.25 8.17
N ILE A 337 -2.97 -4.23 8.55
CA ILE A 337 -2.45 -4.97 9.71
C ILE A 337 -3.03 -4.40 11.01
N VAL A 338 -2.86 -3.10 11.27
CA VAL A 338 -3.27 -2.48 12.54
C VAL A 338 -4.79 -2.45 12.72
N PHE A 339 -5.57 -2.26 11.64
CA PHE A 339 -7.04 -2.27 11.72
C PHE A 339 -7.61 -3.68 11.93
N ILE A 340 -7.01 -4.71 11.33
CA ILE A 340 -7.41 -6.10 11.60
C ILE A 340 -6.96 -6.53 13.00
N ALA A 341 -5.75 -6.12 13.44
CA ALA A 341 -5.27 -6.32 14.80
C ALA A 341 -6.18 -5.66 15.85
N LEU A 342 -6.63 -4.43 15.60
CA LEU A 342 -7.64 -3.74 16.41
C LEU A 342 -8.94 -4.56 16.48
N THR A 343 -9.45 -4.99 15.32
CA THR A 343 -10.70 -5.75 15.23
C THR A 343 -10.63 -7.06 16.01
N ASP A 344 -9.51 -7.79 15.89
CA ASP A 344 -9.24 -9.00 16.65
C ASP A 344 -9.16 -8.72 18.16
N ALA A 345 -8.43 -7.69 18.60
CA ALA A 345 -8.31 -7.30 20.00
C ALA A 345 -9.66 -6.87 20.62
N LEU A 346 -10.52 -6.18 19.86
CA LEU A 346 -11.85 -5.76 20.28
C LEU A 346 -12.75 -6.94 20.66
N THR A 347 -12.60 -8.09 20.02
CA THR A 347 -13.44 -9.27 20.32
C THR A 347 -13.25 -9.78 21.75
N GLY A 348 -12.00 -9.83 22.21
CA GLY A 348 -11.66 -10.23 23.57
C GLY A 348 -11.93 -9.11 24.57
N ALA A 349 -11.55 -7.87 24.25
CA ALA A 349 -11.68 -6.73 25.16
C ALA A 349 -13.13 -6.42 25.54
N ARG A 350 -14.09 -6.55 24.60
CA ARG A 350 -15.53 -6.35 24.86
C ARG A 350 -16.16 -7.39 25.79
N ARG A 351 -15.51 -8.54 25.95
CA ARG A 351 -15.95 -9.62 26.86
C ARG A 351 -15.11 -9.66 28.14
N SER A 352 -14.24 -8.67 28.35
CA SER A 352 -13.40 -8.57 29.53
C SER A 352 -14.25 -8.45 30.79
N ARG A 353 -13.81 -9.11 31.88
CA ARG A 353 -14.38 -8.93 33.22
C ARG A 353 -14.07 -7.56 33.82
N ARG A 354 -13.09 -6.83 33.28
CA ARG A 354 -12.73 -5.47 33.72
C ARG A 354 -13.70 -4.46 33.07
N PRO A 355 -14.57 -3.76 33.83
CA PRO A 355 -15.60 -2.88 33.26
C PRO A 355 -15.04 -1.77 32.38
N TRP A 356 -13.95 -1.14 32.79
CA TRP A 356 -13.31 -0.07 32.02
C TRP A 356 -12.85 -0.54 30.63
N LEU A 357 -12.28 -1.75 30.52
CA LEU A 357 -11.78 -2.28 29.25
C LEU A 357 -12.93 -2.68 28.33
N SER A 358 -14.01 -3.24 28.88
CA SER A 358 -15.21 -3.54 28.13
C SER A 358 -15.87 -2.26 27.61
N SER A 359 -16.03 -1.24 28.47
CA SER A 359 -16.56 0.07 28.08
C SER A 359 -15.71 0.72 26.99
N TYR A 360 -14.39 0.79 27.21
CA TYR A 360 -13.43 1.30 26.24
C TYR A 360 -13.59 0.61 24.87
N ALA A 361 -13.60 -0.72 24.84
CA ALA A 361 -13.76 -1.49 23.61
C ALA A 361 -15.15 -1.34 22.95
N HIS A 362 -16.19 -0.97 23.70
CA HIS A 362 -17.51 -0.70 23.13
C HIS A 362 -17.58 0.61 22.36
N HIS A 363 -16.86 1.64 22.82
CA HIS A 363 -16.84 2.99 22.25
C HIS A 363 -15.70 3.22 21.24
N LEU A 364 -14.63 2.42 21.31
CA LEU A 364 -13.42 2.62 20.50
C LEU A 364 -13.68 2.66 18.98
N PRO A 365 -14.52 1.81 18.35
CA PRO A 365 -14.80 1.94 16.92
C PRO A 365 -15.35 3.32 16.51
N GLY A 366 -16.17 3.93 17.37
CA GLY A 366 -16.69 5.28 17.15
C GLY A 366 -15.60 6.34 17.34
N ALA A 367 -14.74 6.18 18.35
CA ALA A 367 -13.62 7.09 18.60
C ALA A 367 -12.58 7.05 17.47
N VAL A 368 -12.26 5.87 16.94
CA VAL A 368 -11.35 5.68 15.80
C VAL A 368 -11.95 6.31 14.53
N LEU A 369 -13.26 6.17 14.30
CA LEU A 369 -13.95 6.86 13.20
C LEU A 369 -13.90 8.38 13.38
N ALA A 370 -14.19 8.89 14.58
CA ALA A 370 -14.14 10.32 14.87
C ALA A 370 -12.73 10.89 14.66
N ALA A 371 -11.69 10.18 15.10
CA ALA A 371 -10.29 10.55 14.87
C ALA A 371 -9.94 10.55 13.38
N ALA A 372 -10.34 9.52 12.63
CA ALA A 372 -10.11 9.45 11.19
C ALA A 372 -10.80 10.60 10.43
N LEU A 373 -12.05 10.94 10.79
CA LEU A 373 -12.77 12.07 10.22
C LEU A 373 -12.12 13.42 10.57
N ALA A 374 -11.73 13.61 11.82
CA ALA A 374 -11.06 14.84 12.27
C ALA A 374 -9.71 15.03 11.56
N LEU A 375 -8.90 13.97 11.47
CA LEU A 375 -7.63 14.00 10.74
C LEU A 375 -7.83 14.17 9.24
N THR A 376 -8.94 13.68 8.67
CA THR A 376 -9.22 13.84 7.24
C THR A 376 -9.22 15.31 6.84
N ALA A 377 -9.63 16.23 7.72
CA ALA A 377 -9.63 17.67 7.44
C ALA A 377 -8.23 18.26 7.17
N SER A 378 -7.16 17.59 7.58
CA SER A 378 -5.76 17.96 7.27
C SER A 378 -5.08 16.99 6.31
N LEU A 379 -5.85 16.11 5.66
CA LEU A 379 -5.36 15.09 4.74
C LEU A 379 -5.90 15.31 3.32
N PRO A 380 -5.29 14.66 2.31
CA PRO A 380 -5.58 14.90 0.89
C PRO A 380 -7.06 14.80 0.49
N LEU A 381 -7.86 13.91 1.10
CA LEU A 381 -9.28 13.80 0.77
C LEU A 381 -10.09 15.06 1.11
N TYR A 382 -9.63 15.89 2.06
CA TYR A 382 -10.29 17.17 2.33
C TYR A 382 -10.33 18.07 1.10
N GLY A 383 -9.32 17.97 0.23
CA GLY A 383 -9.28 18.68 -1.04
C GLY A 383 -10.52 18.45 -1.90
N LEU A 384 -11.15 17.27 -1.86
CA LEU A 384 -12.38 16.99 -2.62
C LEU A 384 -13.58 17.85 -2.21
N THR A 385 -13.53 18.48 -1.03
CA THR A 385 -14.55 19.45 -0.59
C THR A 385 -14.32 20.86 -1.12
N GLN A 386 -13.13 21.12 -1.68
CA GLN A 386 -12.72 22.43 -2.16
C GLN A 386 -12.98 22.56 -3.68
N PRO A 387 -13.64 23.64 -4.15
CA PRO A 387 -13.90 23.85 -5.58
C PRO A 387 -12.63 23.89 -6.45
N ASP A 388 -11.54 24.40 -5.90
CA ASP A 388 -10.27 24.55 -6.63
C ASP A 388 -9.60 23.21 -6.96
N THR A 389 -9.97 22.13 -6.26
CA THR A 389 -9.52 20.77 -6.61
C THR A 389 -9.97 20.34 -7.99
N TYR A 390 -11.11 20.86 -8.46
CA TYR A 390 -11.69 20.52 -9.76
C TYR A 390 -11.32 21.52 -10.87
N ARG A 391 -10.60 22.60 -10.53
CA ARG A 391 -10.22 23.65 -11.48
C ARG A 391 -8.79 23.44 -11.98
N VAL A 392 -8.65 23.33 -13.30
CA VAL A 392 -7.35 23.36 -13.97
C VAL A 392 -7.02 24.81 -14.32
N SER A 393 -5.90 25.32 -13.81
CA SER A 393 -5.45 26.70 -14.04
C SER A 393 -5.07 26.92 -15.50
N GLU A 394 -5.07 28.17 -15.95
CA GLU A 394 -4.60 28.52 -17.29
C GLU A 394 -3.12 28.16 -17.49
N GLY A 395 -2.29 28.34 -16.46
CA GLY A 395 -0.88 27.93 -16.47
C GLY A 395 -0.70 26.44 -16.75
N VAL A 396 -1.47 25.56 -16.10
CA VAL A 396 -1.41 24.11 -16.37
C VAL A 396 -1.88 23.80 -17.80
N ARG A 397 -2.93 24.46 -18.30
CA ARG A 397 -3.37 24.26 -19.70
C ARG A 397 -2.32 24.73 -20.70
N ALA A 398 -1.62 25.82 -20.40
CA ALA A 398 -0.53 26.33 -21.23
C ALA A 398 0.66 25.36 -21.23
N ALA A 399 1.04 24.83 -20.06
CA ALA A 399 2.04 23.78 -19.94
C ALA A 399 1.68 22.53 -20.75
N GLU A 400 0.44 22.04 -20.64
CA GLU A 400 -0.02 20.88 -21.42
C GLU A 400 0.01 21.13 -22.92
N ARG A 401 -0.40 22.32 -23.39
CA ARG A 401 -0.29 22.70 -24.81
C ARG A 401 1.17 22.74 -25.29
N LEU A 402 2.08 23.27 -24.47
CA LEU A 402 3.50 23.31 -24.80
C LEU A 402 4.09 21.89 -24.89
N LEU A 403 3.86 21.04 -23.88
CA LEU A 403 4.34 19.65 -23.86
C LEU A 403 3.75 18.82 -25.00
N ALA A 404 2.51 19.08 -25.40
CA ALA A 404 1.87 18.40 -26.53
C ALA A 404 2.55 18.66 -27.88
N ARG A 405 3.39 19.69 -28.00
CA ARG A 405 4.18 19.99 -29.22
C ARG A 405 5.35 19.01 -29.42
N ILE A 406 5.76 18.28 -28.39
CA ILE A 406 6.81 17.25 -28.49
C ILE A 406 6.21 16.01 -29.16
N PRO A 407 6.71 15.53 -30.31
CA PRO A 407 6.14 14.37 -31.00
C PRO A 407 6.13 13.08 -30.16
N ASP A 408 5.13 12.23 -30.37
CA ASP A 408 5.13 10.86 -29.81
C ASP A 408 6.36 10.09 -30.31
N GLY A 409 6.94 9.26 -29.44
CA GLY A 409 8.15 8.49 -29.71
C GLY A 409 9.46 9.27 -29.62
N ALA A 410 9.43 10.60 -29.43
CA ALA A 410 10.64 11.38 -29.26
C ALA A 410 11.41 11.00 -27.98
N THR A 411 12.75 11.13 -28.01
CA THR A 411 13.57 11.05 -26.80
C THR A 411 13.56 12.41 -26.10
N VAL A 412 13.13 12.44 -24.84
CA VAL A 412 12.99 13.66 -24.05
C VAL A 412 13.77 13.54 -22.75
N GLU A 413 14.66 14.49 -22.49
CA GLU A 413 15.24 14.65 -21.15
C GLU A 413 14.36 15.60 -20.34
N SER A 414 14.02 15.19 -19.11
CA SER A 414 13.03 15.89 -18.29
C SER A 414 13.38 15.92 -16.81
N ASP A 415 12.91 16.97 -16.14
CA ASP A 415 12.77 17.00 -14.69
C ASP A 415 11.39 16.46 -14.26
N ILE A 416 11.02 16.62 -12.99
CA ILE A 416 9.84 15.97 -12.41
C ILE A 416 8.53 16.33 -13.13
N GLY A 417 8.28 17.61 -13.40
CA GLY A 417 6.95 18.09 -13.80
C GLY A 417 6.42 17.47 -15.11
N PRO A 418 7.19 17.51 -16.22
CA PRO A 418 6.73 17.00 -17.51
C PRO A 418 6.61 15.48 -17.61
N ILE A 419 7.28 14.72 -16.74
CA ILE A 419 7.32 13.24 -16.79
C ILE A 419 5.92 12.65 -16.89
N SER A 420 4.99 13.10 -16.05
CA SER A 420 3.61 12.58 -16.02
C SER A 420 2.80 12.81 -17.30
N ARG A 421 3.28 13.64 -18.23
CA ARG A 421 2.65 13.90 -19.53
C ARG A 421 3.37 13.24 -20.69
N LEU A 422 4.64 12.89 -20.50
CA LEU A 422 5.51 12.41 -21.57
C LEU A 422 5.86 10.93 -21.43
N ALA A 423 5.93 10.37 -20.21
CA ALA A 423 6.42 9.00 -20.00
C ALA A 423 5.61 7.93 -20.75
N GLY A 424 4.30 8.13 -20.94
CA GLY A 424 3.45 7.22 -21.71
C GLY A 424 3.64 7.26 -23.22
N ARG A 425 4.11 8.38 -23.78
CA ARG A 425 4.19 8.60 -25.24
C ARG A 425 5.60 8.82 -25.79
N CYS A 426 6.55 9.15 -24.93
CA CYS A 426 7.95 9.43 -25.28
C CYS A 426 8.90 8.43 -24.59
N GLN A 427 10.15 8.43 -25.05
CA GLN A 427 11.25 7.86 -24.27
C GLN A 427 11.79 8.96 -23.37
N VAL A 428 11.43 8.92 -22.09
CA VAL A 428 11.79 9.98 -21.13
C VAL A 428 13.01 9.57 -20.33
N LEU A 429 14.03 10.43 -20.33
CA LEU A 429 15.27 10.33 -19.60
C LEU A 429 15.27 11.33 -18.45
N TRP A 430 15.99 11.02 -17.37
CA TRP A 430 16.18 11.97 -16.29
C TRP A 430 17.24 13.01 -16.62
N ILE A 431 16.97 14.26 -16.25
CA ILE A 431 17.93 15.35 -16.41
C ILE A 431 19.26 15.03 -15.71
N GLY A 432 20.35 15.06 -16.49
CA GLY A 432 21.71 14.83 -16.00
C GLY A 432 22.15 13.36 -15.91
N ASP A 433 21.29 12.39 -16.21
CA ASP A 433 21.68 10.95 -16.32
C ASP A 433 21.21 10.35 -17.65
N THR A 434 21.72 10.89 -18.75
CA THR A 434 21.40 10.41 -20.12
C THR A 434 22.37 9.34 -20.62
N ARG A 435 23.44 9.02 -19.88
CA ARG A 435 24.47 8.01 -20.23
C ARG A 435 24.94 8.07 -21.69
N GLY A 436 25.11 9.28 -22.22
CA GLY A 436 25.57 9.52 -23.60
C GLY A 436 24.49 9.52 -24.67
N VAL A 437 23.21 9.33 -24.31
CA VAL A 437 22.08 9.54 -25.22
C VAL A 437 21.82 11.04 -25.37
N THR A 438 21.94 11.54 -26.60
CA THR A 438 21.56 12.93 -26.90
C THR A 438 20.05 12.99 -27.20
N PRO A 439 19.23 13.64 -26.34
CA PRO A 439 17.79 13.69 -26.51
C PRO A 439 17.38 14.58 -27.69
N ASP A 440 16.19 14.34 -28.24
CA ASP A 440 15.60 15.21 -29.27
C ASP A 440 15.04 16.49 -28.66
N TYR A 441 14.53 16.39 -27.43
CA TYR A 441 13.93 17.50 -26.69
C TYR A 441 14.41 17.53 -25.24
N ILE A 442 14.44 18.73 -24.66
CA ILE A 442 14.61 18.92 -23.22
C ILE A 442 13.35 19.65 -22.73
N ALA A 443 12.65 19.06 -21.76
CA ALA A 443 11.43 19.62 -21.20
C ALA A 443 11.59 19.80 -19.69
N LEU A 444 11.53 21.03 -19.19
CA LEU A 444 11.83 21.34 -17.80
C LEU A 444 10.77 22.25 -17.19
N HIS A 445 10.53 22.08 -15.89
CA HIS A 445 9.87 23.09 -15.10
C HIS A 445 10.86 24.24 -14.85
N ALA A 446 10.46 25.46 -15.23
CA ALA A 446 11.28 26.64 -14.99
C ALA A 446 11.33 26.90 -13.48
N THR A 447 12.47 26.62 -12.86
CA THR A 447 12.73 26.94 -11.46
C THR A 447 12.84 28.44 -11.27
N ASP A 448 12.45 28.94 -10.09
CA ASP A 448 12.45 30.36 -9.77
C ASP A 448 13.80 31.00 -10.09
N GLY A 449 13.78 31.99 -11.00
CA GLY A 449 14.94 32.81 -11.35
C GLY A 449 15.72 32.40 -12.61
N LYS A 450 15.47 31.22 -13.20
CA LYS A 450 16.12 30.84 -14.48
C LYS A 450 15.34 31.34 -15.69
N THR A 451 16.03 32.03 -16.59
CA THR A 451 15.48 32.46 -17.89
C THR A 451 15.54 31.32 -18.92
N ALA A 452 14.80 31.45 -20.02
CA ALA A 452 14.90 30.51 -21.14
C ALA A 452 16.33 30.44 -21.71
N GLN A 453 17.08 31.55 -21.67
CA GLN A 453 18.47 31.59 -22.12
C GLN A 453 19.41 30.80 -21.20
N ASP A 454 19.15 30.86 -19.89
CA ASP A 454 19.91 30.06 -18.91
C ASP A 454 19.69 28.57 -19.17
N LEU A 455 18.45 28.16 -19.45
CA LEU A 455 18.13 26.77 -19.76
C LEU A 455 18.76 26.27 -21.08
N ILE A 456 18.87 27.14 -22.10
CA ILE A 456 19.61 26.81 -23.33
C ILE A 456 21.11 26.64 -23.03
N THR A 457 21.66 27.48 -22.17
CA THR A 457 23.08 27.41 -21.75
C THR A 457 23.35 26.15 -20.94
N ASP A 458 22.45 25.81 -20.01
CA ASP A 458 22.50 24.58 -19.22
C ASP A 458 22.41 23.35 -20.13
N ALA A 459 21.52 23.35 -21.13
CA ALA A 459 21.40 22.29 -22.12
C ALA A 459 22.70 22.07 -22.91
N GLY A 460 23.39 23.16 -23.32
CA GLY A 460 24.70 23.07 -23.97
C GLY A 460 25.80 22.54 -23.06
N THR A 461 25.67 22.73 -21.74
CA THR A 461 26.58 22.17 -20.74
C THR A 461 26.33 20.67 -20.53
N LEU A 462 25.06 20.26 -20.47
CA LEU A 462 24.65 18.86 -20.35
C LEU A 462 24.98 18.04 -21.60
N HIS A 463 24.90 18.66 -22.79
CA HIS A 463 25.18 18.03 -24.08
C HIS A 463 26.19 18.83 -24.91
N PRO A 464 27.49 18.72 -24.59
CA PRO A 464 28.53 19.44 -25.30
C PRO A 464 28.53 19.14 -26.81
N GLY A 465 28.60 20.19 -27.63
CA GLY A 465 28.64 20.07 -29.10
C GLY A 465 27.27 19.94 -29.78
N VAL A 466 26.18 19.98 -29.02
CA VAL A 466 24.80 19.92 -29.53
C VAL A 466 24.12 21.28 -29.33
N ARG A 467 23.36 21.73 -30.32
CA ARG A 467 22.56 22.97 -30.22
C ARG A 467 21.10 22.63 -29.94
N TYR A 468 20.49 23.45 -29.10
CA TYR A 468 19.07 23.37 -28.78
C TYR A 468 18.42 24.75 -28.96
N ASP A 469 17.29 24.77 -29.67
CA ASP A 469 16.50 25.97 -29.89
C ASP A 469 15.25 25.95 -29.01
N LEU A 470 14.81 27.14 -28.57
CA LEU A 470 13.60 27.30 -27.80
C LEU A 470 12.36 26.99 -28.64
N VAL A 471 11.59 25.99 -28.23
CA VAL A 471 10.26 25.69 -28.80
C VAL A 471 9.22 26.62 -28.19
N GLY A 472 9.30 26.84 -26.88
CA GLY A 472 8.44 27.77 -26.14
C GLY A 472 8.67 27.69 -24.63
N ALA A 473 8.17 28.72 -23.93
CA ALA A 473 8.14 28.80 -22.48
C ALA A 473 6.75 29.27 -22.04
N GLU A 474 5.94 28.37 -21.49
CA GLU A 474 4.54 28.59 -21.13
C GLU A 474 4.19 27.85 -19.85
N GLY A 475 3.34 28.45 -19.00
CA GLY A 475 2.83 27.77 -17.82
C GLY A 475 3.87 27.38 -16.76
N GLY A 476 5.04 28.03 -16.77
CA GLY A 476 6.18 27.67 -15.92
C GLY A 476 6.99 26.50 -16.45
N TYR A 477 6.85 26.13 -17.73
CA TYR A 477 7.62 25.07 -18.37
C TYR A 477 8.34 25.59 -19.60
N THR A 478 9.50 25.02 -19.89
CA THR A 478 10.30 25.33 -21.06
C THR A 478 10.56 24.06 -21.85
N VAL A 479 10.39 24.14 -23.17
CA VAL A 479 10.73 23.05 -24.09
C VAL A 479 11.78 23.53 -25.06
N LEU A 480 12.87 22.79 -25.16
CA LEU A 480 13.95 22.98 -26.11
C LEU A 480 13.96 21.82 -27.10
N LYS A 481 14.33 22.09 -28.35
CA LYS A 481 14.45 21.09 -29.42
C LYS A 481 15.86 21.08 -29.95
N ARG A 482 16.44 19.90 -30.09
CA ARG A 482 17.73 19.70 -30.73
C ARG A 482 17.68 20.19 -32.18
N THR A 483 18.61 21.05 -32.54
CA THR A 483 18.89 21.40 -33.93
C THR A 483 20.10 20.61 -34.40
N ALA A 484 20.04 20.14 -35.66
CA ALA A 484 21.22 19.51 -36.26
C ALA A 484 22.39 20.53 -36.25
N PRO A 485 23.63 20.07 -36.01
CA PRO A 485 24.80 20.93 -35.86
C PRO A 485 25.02 21.89 -37.04
#